data_AF-A0A1F4JKM6-F1
#
_entry.id   AF-A0A1F4JKM6-F1
#
_cell.length_a   1.000
_cell.length_b   1.000
_cell.length_c   1.000
_cell.angle_alpha   90.00
_cell.angle_beta   90.00
_cell.angle_gamma   90.00
#
_symmetry.space_group_name_H-M   'P 1'
#
loop_
_entity.id
_entity.type
_entity.pdbx_description
1 polymer ?
#
loop_
_entity_poly.entity_id
_entity_poly.type
_entity_poly.pdbx_seq_one_letter_code
_entity_poly.pdbx_strand_id
1 'polypeptide(L)'
;MRTFMKRRQRGFTLVEAVVVIAITGIIASVVAVFIRAPIEGYFDAARRAELTDVADTAVRRFSRDVHLALPNSVRITSTPSTIAIEFLLTSAGGRYRAEPGVPGDDILDFTQDDQSFELLGPAIAFQATSLDHQNQIVIYNLGILGADAYIGNNRRTYDGGAAPIIQITPINPFPFDSPSHTFQVVDTPVTYRCDLSAGVATLTRYSGYAIVDTPQPDPPASGGALLAQNVSACAFVYEPGITERSGLVSMRLSLTQSNETVTLYHEAHVSNVP
;
A
#
# COMPACT_ATOMS: atom_id res chain seq x y z
N MET A 1 -21.91 59.17 -62.46
CA MET A 1 -22.74 58.19 -63.20
C MET A 1 -22.30 56.78 -62.77
N ARG A 2 -23.00 56.15 -61.83
CA ARG A 2 -22.75 54.76 -61.40
C ARG A 2 -24.04 53.99 -61.58
N THR A 3 -24.06 53.11 -62.57
CA THR A 3 -25.21 52.28 -62.93
C THR A 3 -25.31 51.13 -61.93
N PHE A 4 -26.29 51.17 -61.03
CA PHE A 4 -26.60 50.02 -60.18
C PHE A 4 -27.37 48.99 -61.00
N MET A 5 -26.69 47.91 -61.38
CA MET A 5 -27.29 46.78 -62.07
C MET A 5 -28.18 46.01 -61.06
N LYS A 6 -29.50 46.11 -61.21
CA LYS A 6 -30.48 45.36 -60.40
C LYS A 6 -30.32 43.87 -60.70
N ARG A 7 -29.64 43.12 -59.82
CA ARG A 7 -29.62 41.65 -59.85
C ARG A 7 -31.05 41.15 -59.66
N ARG A 8 -31.60 40.45 -60.66
CA ARG A 8 -32.83 39.66 -60.49
C ARG A 8 -32.55 38.60 -59.42
N GLN A 9 -33.25 38.67 -58.29
CA GLN A 9 -33.29 37.55 -57.35
C GLN A 9 -33.97 36.38 -58.04
N ARG A 10 -33.22 35.29 -58.26
CA ARG A 10 -33.79 34.03 -58.70
C ARG A 10 -34.40 33.36 -57.46
N GLY A 11 -35.72 33.16 -57.48
CA GLY A 11 -36.41 32.38 -56.46
C GLY A 11 -36.14 30.88 -56.63
N PHE A 12 -36.19 30.14 -55.53
CA PHE A 12 -35.98 28.70 -55.47
C PHE A 12 -37.32 27.97 -55.65
N THR A 13 -37.34 26.79 -56.28
CA THR A 13 -38.60 26.02 -56.45
C THR A 13 -38.90 25.16 -55.22
N LEU A 14 -40.19 24.86 -54.97
CA LEU A 14 -40.59 24.00 -53.84
C LEU A 14 -39.97 22.60 -53.95
N VAL A 15 -39.86 22.06 -55.16
CA VAL A 15 -39.22 20.77 -55.42
C VAL A 15 -37.73 20.81 -55.03
N GLU A 16 -37.04 21.89 -55.36
CA GLU A 16 -35.63 22.09 -55.01
C GLU A 16 -35.45 22.14 -53.47
N ALA A 17 -36.39 22.76 -52.74
CA ALA A 17 -36.36 22.80 -51.26
C ALA A 17 -36.56 21.43 -50.63
N VAL A 18 -37.52 20.66 -51.14
CA VAL A 18 -37.79 19.29 -50.65
C VAL A 18 -36.60 18.38 -50.88
N VAL A 19 -35.98 18.43 -52.06
CA VAL A 19 -34.80 17.62 -52.39
C VAL A 19 -33.61 17.97 -51.50
N VAL A 20 -33.38 19.26 -51.22
CA VAL A 20 -32.30 19.69 -50.31
C VAL A 20 -32.52 19.17 -48.89
N ILE A 21 -33.73 19.30 -48.34
CA ILE A 21 -34.03 18.81 -46.99
C ILE A 21 -33.88 17.28 -46.91
N ALA A 22 -34.34 16.55 -47.94
CA ALA A 22 -34.20 15.10 -47.99
C ALA A 22 -32.73 14.65 -48.04
N ILE A 23 -31.92 15.24 -48.93
CA ILE A 23 -30.50 14.91 -49.07
C ILE A 23 -29.71 15.29 -47.81
N THR A 24 -29.96 16.46 -47.23
CA THR A 24 -29.29 16.89 -45.99
C THR A 24 -29.64 15.99 -44.82
N GLY A 25 -30.89 15.53 -44.71
CA GLY A 25 -31.30 14.54 -43.70
C GLY A 25 -30.56 13.21 -43.82
N ILE A 26 -30.39 12.69 -45.05
CA ILE A 26 -29.64 11.45 -45.31
C ILE A 26 -28.16 11.63 -44.99
N ILE A 27 -27.55 12.74 -45.41
CA ILE A 27 -26.12 12.99 -45.12
C ILE A 27 -25.90 13.17 -43.62
N ALA A 28 -26.76 13.92 -42.94
CA ALA A 28 -26.65 14.14 -41.50
C ALA A 28 -26.75 12.85 -40.69
N SER A 29 -27.65 11.92 -41.06
CA SER A 29 -27.76 10.63 -40.38
C SER A 29 -26.54 9.74 -40.56
N VAL A 30 -25.97 9.72 -41.78
CA VAL A 30 -24.72 9.00 -42.06
C VAL A 30 -23.55 9.59 -41.26
N VAL A 31 -23.40 10.91 -41.26
CA VAL A 31 -22.34 11.61 -40.51
C VAL A 31 -22.46 11.37 -39.00
N ALA A 32 -23.68 11.34 -38.45
CA ALA A 32 -23.88 11.10 -37.02
C ALA A 32 -23.33 9.75 -36.55
N VAL A 33 -23.46 8.69 -37.36
CA VAL A 33 -22.91 7.36 -37.04
C VAL A 33 -21.39 7.38 -37.03
N PHE A 34 -20.76 8.08 -37.98
CA PHE A 34 -19.30 8.17 -38.07
C PHE A 34 -18.66 9.02 -36.98
N ILE A 35 -19.39 9.99 -36.41
CA ILE A 35 -18.89 10.83 -35.31
C ILE A 35 -19.00 10.12 -33.96
N ARG A 36 -20.01 9.26 -33.77
CA ARG A 36 -20.27 8.58 -32.50
C ARG A 36 -19.11 7.67 -32.08
N ALA A 37 -18.63 6.82 -32.97
CA ALA A 37 -17.60 5.83 -32.63
C ALA A 37 -16.25 6.44 -32.18
N PRO A 38 -15.70 7.50 -32.83
CA PRO A 38 -14.51 8.18 -32.35
C PRO A 38 -14.70 8.85 -30.97
N ILE A 39 -15.89 9.39 -30.69
CA ILE A 39 -16.19 10.01 -29.39
C ILE A 39 -16.28 8.96 -28.29
N GLU A 40 -17.00 7.86 -28.53
CA GLU A 40 -17.09 6.72 -27.59
C GLU A 40 -15.68 6.14 -27.33
N GLY A 41 -14.90 5.91 -28.38
CA GLY A 41 -13.52 5.44 -28.25
C GLY A 41 -12.60 6.39 -27.48
N TYR A 42 -12.79 7.71 -27.59
CA TYR A 42 -12.06 8.68 -26.77
C TYR A 42 -12.42 8.54 -25.29
N PHE A 43 -13.70 8.43 -24.94
CA PHE A 43 -14.13 8.26 -23.55
C PHE A 43 -13.70 6.92 -22.96
N ASP A 44 -13.75 5.83 -23.74
CA ASP A 44 -13.26 4.52 -23.32
C ASP A 44 -11.75 4.56 -23.06
N ALA A 45 -10.98 5.16 -23.97
CA ALA A 45 -9.54 5.32 -23.77
C ALA A 45 -9.20 6.17 -22.53
N ALA A 46 -9.94 7.25 -22.30
CA ALA A 46 -9.77 8.11 -21.12
C ALA A 46 -10.08 7.35 -19.81
N ARG A 47 -11.18 6.58 -19.79
CA ARG A 47 -11.59 5.77 -18.64
C ARG A 47 -10.57 4.68 -18.33
N ARG A 48 -10.07 3.99 -19.36
CA ARG A 48 -9.00 2.99 -19.21
C ARG A 48 -7.74 3.58 -18.59
N ALA A 49 -7.35 4.76 -19.06
CA ALA A 49 -6.18 5.46 -18.56
C ALA A 49 -6.35 5.81 -17.07
N GLU A 50 -7.51 6.33 -16.67
CA GLU A 50 -7.83 6.63 -15.27
C GLU A 50 -7.80 5.37 -14.38
N LEU A 51 -8.47 4.28 -14.79
CA LEU A 51 -8.45 3.01 -14.04
C LEU A 51 -7.03 2.46 -13.89
N THR A 52 -6.21 2.57 -14.94
CA THR A 52 -4.82 2.10 -14.91
C THR A 52 -3.97 2.94 -13.97
N ASP A 53 -4.12 4.27 -13.99
CA ASP A 53 -3.37 5.19 -13.13
C ASP A 53 -3.70 5.01 -11.64
N VAL A 54 -4.99 4.85 -11.31
CA VAL A 54 -5.45 4.54 -9.95
C VAL A 54 -4.87 3.21 -9.48
N ALA A 55 -4.95 2.17 -10.32
CA ALA A 55 -4.43 0.85 -9.97
C ALA A 55 -2.90 0.88 -9.78
N ASP A 56 -2.14 1.54 -10.67
CA ASP A 56 -0.67 1.66 -10.58
C ASP A 56 -0.26 2.43 -9.33
N THR A 57 -0.92 3.55 -9.05
CA THR A 57 -0.65 4.35 -7.84
C THR A 57 -0.90 3.54 -6.56
N ALA A 58 -2.01 2.82 -6.48
CA ALA A 58 -2.36 1.99 -5.33
C ALA A 58 -1.34 0.86 -5.12
N VAL A 59 -0.98 0.15 -6.19
CA VAL A 59 -0.02 -0.95 -6.17
C VAL A 59 1.39 -0.48 -5.83
N ARG A 60 1.83 0.66 -6.36
CA ARG A 60 3.15 1.23 -6.00
C ARG A 60 3.22 1.68 -4.55
N ARG A 61 2.13 2.24 -4.02
CA ARG A 61 2.04 2.59 -2.59
C ARG A 61 2.12 1.32 -1.74
N PHE A 62 1.35 0.29 -2.08
CA PHE A 62 1.40 -1.02 -1.43
C PHE A 62 2.83 -1.60 -1.44
N SER A 63 3.46 -1.64 -2.61
CA SER A 63 4.82 -2.18 -2.76
C SER A 63 5.83 -1.45 -1.89
N ARG A 64 5.80 -0.11 -1.83
CA ARG A 64 6.71 0.66 -0.96
C ARG A 64 6.54 0.31 0.52
N ASP A 65 5.32 0.11 0.97
CA ASP A 65 5.05 -0.25 2.36
C ASP A 65 5.50 -1.70 2.65
N VAL A 66 5.30 -2.64 1.71
CA VAL A 66 5.77 -4.03 1.85
C VAL A 66 7.30 -4.12 1.93
N HIS A 67 8.04 -3.29 1.20
CA HIS A 67 9.50 -3.25 1.30
C HIS A 67 10.00 -2.85 2.70
N LEU A 68 9.15 -2.16 3.48
CA LEU A 68 9.39 -1.77 4.86
C LEU A 68 8.67 -2.68 5.86
N ALA A 69 8.10 -3.81 5.42
CA ALA A 69 7.46 -4.75 6.32
C ALA A 69 8.52 -5.46 7.18
N LEU A 70 8.24 -5.59 8.47
CA LEU A 70 9.03 -6.44 9.35
C LEU A 70 8.95 -7.89 8.83
N PRO A 71 10.10 -8.59 8.69
CA PRO A 71 10.14 -9.99 8.31
C PRO A 71 9.19 -10.84 9.14
N ASN A 72 8.46 -11.76 8.50
CA ASN A 72 7.53 -12.68 9.15
C ASN A 72 6.40 -12.01 9.96
N SER A 73 6.10 -10.73 9.69
CA SER A 73 4.95 -10.03 10.30
C SER A 73 3.71 -9.97 9.41
N VAL A 74 3.80 -10.48 8.18
CA VAL A 74 2.69 -10.43 7.22
C VAL A 74 1.62 -11.44 7.61
N ARG A 75 0.39 -10.96 7.77
CA ARG A 75 -0.81 -11.76 7.99
C ARG A 75 -1.90 -11.39 6.98
N ILE A 76 -2.63 -12.40 6.51
CA ILE A 76 -3.70 -12.25 5.51
C ILE A 76 -4.98 -12.89 6.03
N THR A 77 -6.10 -12.20 5.84
CA THR A 77 -7.45 -12.67 6.15
C THR A 77 -8.30 -12.47 4.92
N SER A 78 -9.06 -13.51 4.57
CA SER A 78 -9.93 -13.53 3.41
C SER A 78 -11.30 -14.02 3.83
N THR A 79 -12.29 -13.16 3.66
CA THR A 79 -13.71 -13.47 3.74
C THR A 79 -14.33 -13.22 2.36
N PRO A 80 -15.55 -13.72 2.07
CA PRO A 80 -16.15 -13.55 0.74
C PRO A 80 -16.29 -12.08 0.27
N SER A 81 -16.44 -11.14 1.19
CA SER A 81 -16.63 -9.71 0.88
C SER A 81 -15.46 -8.83 1.31
N THR A 82 -14.51 -9.33 2.09
CA THR A 82 -13.40 -8.53 2.61
C THR A 82 -12.12 -9.34 2.63
N ILE A 83 -11.08 -8.79 2.02
CA ILE A 83 -9.75 -9.38 1.94
C ILE A 83 -8.79 -8.33 2.48
N ALA A 84 -8.02 -8.67 3.51
CA ALA A 84 -7.09 -7.75 4.12
C ALA A 84 -5.72 -8.40 4.30
N ILE A 85 -4.68 -7.58 4.19
CA ILE A 85 -3.30 -7.91 4.53
C ILE A 85 -2.81 -6.89 5.54
N GLU A 86 -2.15 -7.37 6.59
CA GLU A 86 -1.52 -6.53 7.58
C GLU A 86 -0.06 -6.94 7.78
N PHE A 87 0.79 -5.96 8.06
CA PHE A 87 2.18 -6.16 8.46
C PHE A 87 2.63 -5.01 9.36
N LEU A 88 3.70 -5.26 10.12
CA LEU A 88 4.35 -4.24 10.94
C LEU A 88 5.32 -3.43 10.08
N LEU A 89 5.24 -2.11 10.11
CA LEU A 89 6.21 -1.27 9.40
C LEU A 89 7.47 -1.05 10.23
N THR A 90 8.62 -1.19 9.60
CA THR A 90 9.91 -0.78 10.14
C THR A 90 10.19 0.69 9.80
N SER A 91 10.75 1.41 10.75
CA SER A 91 11.17 2.82 10.60
C SER A 91 12.68 2.99 10.61
N ALA A 92 13.39 2.07 11.27
CA ALA A 92 14.83 2.01 11.35
C ALA A 92 15.30 0.59 11.69
N GLY A 93 16.62 0.40 11.74
CA GLY A 93 17.25 -0.84 12.17
C GLY A 93 18.73 -0.59 12.42
N GLY A 94 19.38 -1.54 13.09
CA GLY A 94 20.78 -1.40 13.46
C GLY A 94 21.39 -2.68 13.96
N ARG A 95 22.64 -2.59 14.40
CA ARG A 95 23.35 -3.70 15.05
C ARG A 95 23.52 -3.40 16.52
N TYR A 96 23.29 -4.39 17.37
CA TYR A 96 23.65 -4.31 18.78
C TYR A 96 25.02 -4.92 19.00
N ARG A 97 25.66 -4.50 20.08
CA ARG A 97 26.92 -5.09 20.51
C ARG A 97 26.67 -6.47 21.13
N ALA A 98 27.32 -7.48 20.56
CA ALA A 98 27.27 -8.85 21.06
C ALA A 98 28.49 -9.23 21.92
N GLU A 99 29.62 -8.51 21.75
CA GLU A 99 30.87 -8.79 22.46
C GLU A 99 31.51 -7.49 22.97
N PRO A 100 32.15 -7.52 24.16
CA PRO A 100 32.87 -6.37 24.68
C PRO A 100 34.16 -6.14 23.87
N GLY A 101 34.34 -4.92 23.36
CA GLY A 101 35.58 -4.48 22.71
C GLY A 101 36.53 -3.80 23.68
N VAL A 102 36.00 -3.05 24.64
CA VAL A 102 36.74 -2.41 25.74
C VAL A 102 36.00 -2.56 27.08
N PRO A 103 36.68 -2.37 28.24
CA PRO A 103 36.01 -2.37 29.53
C PRO A 103 34.95 -1.26 29.61
N GLY A 104 33.71 -1.64 29.94
CA GLY A 104 32.58 -0.72 30.06
C GLY A 104 31.65 -0.67 28.85
N ASP A 105 31.94 -1.42 27.78
CA ASP A 105 30.99 -1.64 26.68
C ASP A 105 29.72 -2.35 27.19
N ASP A 106 28.56 -1.96 26.65
CA ASP A 106 27.26 -2.49 27.04
C ASP A 106 26.75 -3.49 26.00
N ILE A 107 26.87 -4.80 26.31
CA ILE A 107 26.42 -5.87 25.43
C ILE A 107 24.96 -6.19 25.72
N LEU A 108 24.20 -6.56 24.69
CA LEU A 108 22.84 -7.05 24.91
C LEU A 108 22.87 -8.47 25.51
N ASP A 109 22.33 -8.63 26.73
CA ASP A 109 22.24 -9.92 27.43
C ASP A 109 20.91 -10.64 27.12
N PHE A 110 21.02 -11.90 26.69
CA PHE A 110 19.88 -12.77 26.35
C PHE A 110 19.53 -13.77 27.47
N THR A 111 20.24 -13.71 28.60
CA THR A 111 20.13 -14.67 29.71
C THR A 111 19.65 -14.03 31.01
N GLN A 112 19.83 -12.72 31.16
CA GLN A 112 19.44 -11.96 32.34
C GLN A 112 18.60 -10.74 31.95
N ASP A 113 17.98 -10.13 32.96
CA ASP A 113 17.30 -8.85 32.78
C ASP A 113 18.33 -7.79 32.35
N ASP A 114 18.04 -7.12 31.25
CA ASP A 114 18.88 -6.13 30.61
C ASP A 114 18.06 -4.89 30.21
N GLN A 115 18.49 -3.72 30.68
CA GLN A 115 17.78 -2.46 30.49
C GLN A 115 18.33 -1.65 29.31
N SER A 116 19.55 -1.93 28.86
CA SER A 116 20.19 -1.15 27.82
C SER A 116 21.17 -1.96 27.00
N PHE A 117 21.50 -1.48 25.82
CA PHE A 117 22.59 -2.04 25.06
C PHE A 117 23.21 -0.99 24.14
N GLU A 118 24.44 -1.24 23.72
CA GLU A 118 25.16 -0.39 22.79
C GLU A 118 24.82 -0.71 21.33
N LEU A 119 24.56 0.34 20.56
CA LEU A 119 24.42 0.37 19.12
C LEU A 119 25.79 0.39 18.44
N LEU A 120 25.97 -0.49 17.47
CA LEU A 120 27.10 -0.45 16.56
C LEU A 120 26.69 0.28 15.27
N GLY A 121 27.07 1.55 15.17
CA GLY A 121 26.85 2.35 13.96
C GLY A 121 26.38 3.78 14.24
N PRO A 122 25.77 4.45 13.24
CA PRO A 122 25.26 5.80 13.41
C PRO A 122 24.09 5.85 14.39
N ALA A 123 23.86 7.02 14.98
CA ALA A 123 22.72 7.27 15.84
C ALA A 123 21.40 7.06 15.07
N ILE A 124 20.43 6.41 15.70
CA ILE A 124 19.08 6.22 15.16
C ILE A 124 18.17 7.31 15.73
N ALA A 125 17.44 7.98 14.84
CA ALA A 125 16.40 8.92 15.25
C ALA A 125 15.10 8.15 15.52
N PHE A 126 14.71 8.09 16.79
CA PHE A 126 13.42 7.54 17.21
C PHE A 126 12.31 8.58 16.99
N GLN A 127 11.15 8.16 16.51
CA GLN A 127 10.02 9.08 16.32
C GLN A 127 9.41 9.47 17.68
N ALA A 128 8.73 10.62 17.74
CA ALA A 128 8.05 11.04 18.96
C ALA A 128 6.99 9.99 19.35
N THR A 129 7.08 9.48 20.58
CA THR A 129 6.15 8.44 21.05
C THR A 129 4.80 9.04 21.44
N SER A 130 3.72 8.37 21.06
CA SER A 130 2.34 8.60 21.54
C SER A 130 1.78 7.28 22.07
N LEU A 131 0.58 7.29 22.67
CA LEU A 131 -0.03 6.05 23.17
C LEU A 131 -0.14 4.97 22.08
N ASP A 132 -0.42 5.38 20.84
CA ASP A 132 -0.59 4.49 19.69
C ASP A 132 0.67 4.33 18.82
N HIS A 133 1.69 5.19 19.00
CA HIS A 133 2.95 5.17 18.23
C HIS A 133 4.12 5.07 19.20
N GLN A 134 4.65 3.88 19.41
CA GLN A 134 5.80 3.69 20.28
C GLN A 134 6.87 3.00 19.47
N ASN A 135 8.10 3.54 19.46
CA ASN A 135 9.19 2.85 18.80
C ASN A 135 9.45 1.54 19.54
N GLN A 136 9.20 0.44 18.86
CA GLN A 136 9.36 -0.91 19.36
C GLN A 136 10.60 -1.52 18.73
N ILE A 137 11.56 -1.89 19.58
CA ILE A 137 12.75 -2.64 19.19
C ILE A 137 12.37 -4.11 19.09
N VAL A 138 12.54 -4.68 17.90
CA VAL A 138 12.27 -6.08 17.63
C VAL A 138 13.57 -6.78 17.29
N ILE A 139 13.81 -7.92 17.93
CA ILE A 139 14.96 -8.78 17.63
C ILE A 139 14.46 -10.11 17.09
N TYR A 140 15.01 -10.49 15.94
CA TYR A 140 14.85 -11.82 15.34
C TYR A 140 13.38 -12.30 15.26
N ASN A 141 12.56 -11.56 14.51
CA ASN A 141 11.16 -11.94 14.29
C ASN A 141 11.04 -13.13 13.33
N LEU A 142 10.71 -14.28 13.89
CA LEU A 142 10.57 -15.54 13.15
C LEU A 142 9.12 -15.87 12.80
N GLY A 143 8.14 -15.20 13.42
CA GLY A 143 6.71 -15.49 13.22
C GLY A 143 6.31 -16.86 13.80
N ILE A 144 7.02 -17.30 14.84
CA ILE A 144 6.74 -18.55 15.57
C ILE A 144 6.49 -18.24 17.05
N LEU A 145 5.91 -19.19 17.77
CA LEU A 145 5.74 -19.07 19.22
C LEU A 145 7.09 -18.83 19.91
N GLY A 146 7.17 -17.76 20.71
CA GLY A 146 8.39 -17.33 21.38
C GLY A 146 9.26 -16.35 20.59
N ALA A 147 8.97 -16.07 19.31
CA ALA A 147 9.68 -15.08 18.49
C ALA A 147 8.70 -14.41 17.50
N ASP A 148 7.70 -13.73 18.05
CA ASP A 148 6.61 -13.08 17.35
C ASP A 148 6.34 -11.68 17.91
N ALA A 149 6.52 -10.68 17.06
CA ALA A 149 6.40 -9.27 17.39
C ALA A 149 4.95 -8.82 17.67
N TYR A 150 3.91 -9.55 17.23
CA TYR A 150 2.53 -9.28 17.61
C TYR A 150 2.24 -9.73 19.04
N ILE A 151 2.75 -10.91 19.42
CA ILE A 151 2.67 -11.43 20.80
C ILE A 151 3.51 -10.55 21.74
N GLY A 152 4.63 -10.03 21.24
CA GLY A 152 5.49 -9.08 21.97
C GLY A 152 6.64 -9.72 22.76
N ASN A 153 6.86 -11.03 22.62
CA ASN A 153 7.92 -11.75 23.33
C ASN A 153 9.34 -11.27 22.93
N ASN A 154 9.54 -10.93 21.66
CA ASN A 154 10.79 -10.46 21.07
C ASN A 154 10.76 -8.96 20.74
N ARG A 155 9.85 -8.22 21.37
CA ARG A 155 9.63 -6.79 21.17
C ARG A 155 9.81 -6.04 22.48
N ARG A 156 10.47 -4.89 22.46
CA ARG A 156 10.63 -3.98 23.61
C ARG A 156 10.34 -2.55 23.21
N THR A 157 9.76 -1.78 24.10
CA THR A 157 9.58 -0.35 23.90
C THR A 157 10.92 0.35 24.11
N TYR A 158 11.28 1.25 23.21
CA TYR A 158 12.36 2.20 23.42
C TYR A 158 12.01 3.14 24.57
N ASP A 159 12.85 3.16 25.61
CA ASP A 159 12.63 3.91 26.86
C ASP A 159 13.58 5.12 27.01
N GLY A 160 14.28 5.49 25.94
CA GLY A 160 15.23 6.60 25.93
C GLY A 160 16.69 6.15 25.77
N GLY A 161 17.61 7.01 26.19
CA GLY A 161 19.03 6.89 25.87
C GLY A 161 19.45 7.77 24.71
N ALA A 162 20.75 7.84 24.48
CA ALA A 162 21.36 8.55 23.37
C ALA A 162 22.48 7.69 22.83
N ALA A 163 22.62 7.67 21.50
CA ALA A 163 23.66 6.89 20.86
C ALA A 163 25.04 7.13 21.52
N PRO A 164 25.79 6.06 21.83
CA PRO A 164 25.56 4.70 21.34
C PRO A 164 24.64 3.84 22.22
N ILE A 165 24.22 4.28 23.41
CA ILE A 165 23.41 3.45 24.33
C ILE A 165 21.93 3.76 24.15
N ILE A 166 21.13 2.71 24.01
CA ILE A 166 19.67 2.82 24.03
C ILE A 166 19.09 2.01 25.18
N GLN A 167 18.00 2.50 25.74
CA GLN A 167 17.29 1.88 26.85
C GLN A 167 16.00 1.24 26.36
N ILE A 168 15.64 0.12 26.96
CA ILE A 168 14.48 -0.70 26.60
C ILE A 168 13.64 -1.06 27.81
N THR A 169 12.35 -1.26 27.56
CA THR A 169 11.40 -1.76 28.55
C THR A 169 10.35 -2.68 27.90
N PRO A 170 9.92 -3.78 28.54
CA PRO A 170 10.43 -4.34 29.80
C PRO A 170 11.87 -4.86 29.69
N ILE A 171 12.55 -5.03 30.83
CA ILE A 171 13.99 -5.40 30.85
C ILE A 171 14.24 -6.91 30.74
N ASN A 172 13.21 -7.75 30.64
CA ASN A 172 13.42 -9.19 30.55
C ASN A 172 14.17 -9.56 29.26
N PRO A 173 14.98 -10.64 29.24
CA PRO A 173 15.82 -10.98 28.10
C PRO A 173 15.01 -11.25 26.84
N PHE A 174 15.59 -10.90 25.68
CA PHE A 174 15.05 -11.35 24.39
C PHE A 174 15.17 -12.88 24.28
N PRO A 175 14.21 -13.54 23.61
CA PRO A 175 14.17 -15.00 23.57
C PRO A 175 15.29 -15.63 22.73
N PHE A 176 15.77 -14.92 21.70
CA PHE A 176 16.78 -15.42 20.78
C PHE A 176 17.67 -14.28 20.28
N ASP A 177 18.97 -14.56 20.19
CA ASP A 177 19.95 -13.73 19.50
C ASP A 177 19.78 -13.85 17.98
N SER A 178 19.81 -12.73 17.28
CA SER A 178 19.78 -12.72 15.81
C SER A 178 21.15 -13.12 15.24
N PRO A 179 21.22 -13.94 14.18
CA PRO A 179 22.49 -14.43 13.62
C PRO A 179 23.48 -13.35 13.15
N SER A 180 23.00 -12.13 12.89
CA SER A 180 23.82 -10.99 12.44
C SER A 180 23.95 -9.89 13.50
N HIS A 181 23.45 -10.14 14.71
CA HIS A 181 23.38 -9.18 15.82
C HIS A 181 22.70 -7.86 15.42
N THR A 182 21.55 -7.99 14.77
CA THR A 182 20.73 -6.92 14.22
C THR A 182 19.36 -6.84 14.89
N PHE A 183 18.83 -5.63 14.98
CA PHE A 183 17.46 -5.37 15.41
C PHE A 183 16.75 -4.46 14.40
N GLN A 184 15.43 -4.46 14.44
CA GLN A 184 14.57 -3.54 13.71
C GLN A 184 13.80 -2.65 14.69
N VAL A 185 13.49 -1.44 14.27
CA VAL A 185 12.57 -0.53 14.97
C VAL A 185 11.26 -0.55 14.21
N VAL A 186 10.19 -0.92 14.91
CA VAL A 186 8.80 -0.97 14.43
C VAL A 186 8.02 0.14 15.11
N ASP A 187 7.06 0.71 14.39
CA ASP A 187 6.13 1.69 14.96
C ASP A 187 4.71 1.10 15.06
N THR A 188 3.93 1.23 13.98
CA THR A 188 2.54 0.78 13.92
C THR A 188 2.31 -0.22 12.80
N PRO A 189 1.29 -1.09 12.89
CA PRO A 189 0.87 -1.92 11.78
C PRO A 189 0.27 -1.08 10.66
N VAL A 190 0.28 -1.65 9.45
CA VAL A 190 -0.45 -1.15 8.29
C VAL A 190 -1.33 -2.25 7.74
N THR A 191 -2.61 -1.94 7.56
CA THR A 191 -3.57 -2.83 6.88
C THR A 191 -3.94 -2.26 5.52
N TYR A 192 -3.89 -3.09 4.49
CA TYR A 192 -4.59 -2.86 3.23
C TYR A 192 -5.83 -3.74 3.20
N ARG A 193 -7.01 -3.12 3.14
CA ARG A 193 -8.31 -3.80 3.13
C ARG A 193 -9.02 -3.56 1.81
N CYS A 194 -9.30 -4.64 1.11
CA CYS A 194 -10.20 -4.70 -0.01
C CYS A 194 -11.61 -5.04 0.50
N ASP A 195 -12.56 -4.14 0.31
CA ASP A 195 -13.97 -4.36 0.59
C ASP A 195 -14.72 -4.50 -0.75
N LEU A 196 -15.16 -5.71 -1.04
CA LEU A 196 -15.86 -6.08 -2.28
C LEU A 196 -17.39 -6.06 -2.10
N SER A 197 -17.89 -5.53 -0.99
CA SER A 197 -19.33 -5.42 -0.73
C SER A 197 -19.99 -4.53 -1.79
N ALA A 198 -21.19 -4.92 -2.22
CA ALA A 198 -21.96 -4.15 -3.21
C ALA A 198 -22.19 -2.72 -2.71
N GLY A 199 -21.81 -1.72 -3.52
CA GLY A 199 -21.90 -0.31 -3.17
C GLY A 199 -20.72 0.27 -2.39
N VAL A 200 -19.73 -0.55 -2.02
CA VAL A 200 -18.46 -0.10 -1.42
C VAL A 200 -17.33 -0.26 -2.45
N ALA A 201 -16.95 -1.50 -2.79
CA ALA A 201 -15.95 -1.81 -3.81
C ALA A 201 -14.67 -0.96 -3.70
N THR A 202 -14.01 -0.96 -2.53
CA THR A 202 -12.83 -0.11 -2.27
C THR A 202 -11.59 -0.88 -1.86
N LEU A 203 -10.43 -0.28 -2.11
CA LEU A 203 -9.16 -0.61 -1.47
C LEU A 203 -8.78 0.55 -0.56
N THR A 204 -8.68 0.30 0.74
CA THR A 204 -8.37 1.30 1.76
C THR A 204 -7.16 0.89 2.57
N ARG A 205 -6.25 1.82 2.81
CA ARG A 205 -5.05 1.65 3.64
C ARG A 205 -5.29 2.25 5.02
N TYR A 206 -5.08 1.48 6.08
CA TYR A 206 -5.18 1.90 7.47
C TYR A 206 -3.80 1.88 8.12
N SER A 207 -3.52 2.83 9.01
CA SER A 207 -2.26 2.94 9.75
C SER A 207 -2.47 3.74 11.04
N GLY A 208 -1.46 3.75 11.92
CA GLY A 208 -1.49 4.58 13.13
C GLY A 208 -2.39 4.01 14.22
N TYR A 209 -2.39 2.68 14.38
CA TYR A 209 -3.13 1.98 15.42
C TYR A 209 -2.25 0.99 16.17
N ALA A 210 -2.68 0.59 17.36
CA ALA A 210 -1.88 -0.25 18.24
C ALA A 210 -1.63 -1.66 17.66
N ILE A 211 -0.45 -2.20 17.94
CA ILE A 211 -0.13 -3.60 17.65
C ILE A 211 -0.88 -4.49 18.65
N VAL A 212 -1.66 -5.46 18.15
CA VAL A 212 -2.43 -6.37 18.99
C VAL A 212 -2.12 -7.84 18.69
N ASP A 213 -2.09 -8.65 19.75
CA ASP A 213 -1.99 -10.12 19.70
C ASP A 213 -3.35 -10.76 19.41
N THR A 214 -4.02 -10.27 18.37
CA THR A 214 -5.22 -10.89 17.80
C THR A 214 -4.88 -11.23 16.36
N PRO A 215 -5.13 -12.46 15.89
CA PRO A 215 -4.91 -12.83 14.50
C PRO A 215 -5.70 -11.90 13.58
N GLN A 216 -4.97 -10.98 12.93
CA GLN A 216 -5.45 -9.96 12.01
C GLN A 216 -6.80 -9.32 12.39
N PRO A 217 -6.81 -8.33 13.30
CA PRO A 217 -8.01 -7.62 13.67
C PRO A 217 -8.57 -6.86 12.45
N ASP A 218 -9.87 -6.58 12.49
CA ASP A 218 -10.41 -5.55 11.61
C ASP A 218 -9.68 -4.23 11.88
N PRO A 219 -9.23 -3.51 10.85
CA PRO A 219 -8.59 -2.22 11.05
C PRO A 219 -9.58 -1.23 11.71
N PRO A 220 -9.08 -0.21 12.42
CA PRO A 220 -9.94 0.77 13.08
C PRO A 220 -10.94 1.40 12.12
N ALA A 221 -12.14 1.71 12.63
CA ALA A 221 -13.22 2.32 11.83
C ALA A 221 -12.88 3.72 11.28
N SER A 222 -11.81 4.36 11.76
CA SER A 222 -11.34 5.68 11.33
C SER A 222 -9.85 5.63 10.98
N GLY A 223 -9.34 6.64 10.27
CA GLY A 223 -7.93 6.70 9.86
C GLY A 223 -7.59 5.92 8.56
N GLY A 224 -8.61 5.43 7.85
CA GLY A 224 -8.44 4.82 6.53
C GLY A 224 -8.21 5.85 5.43
N ALA A 225 -7.22 5.61 4.58
CA ALA A 225 -6.93 6.35 3.35
C ALA A 225 -7.38 5.54 2.13
N LEU A 226 -8.35 6.06 1.39
CA LEU A 226 -8.86 5.41 0.18
C LEU A 226 -7.80 5.42 -0.93
N LEU A 227 -7.48 4.25 -1.47
CA LEU A 227 -6.50 4.09 -2.55
C LEU A 227 -7.15 3.83 -3.90
N ALA A 228 -8.24 3.06 -3.92
CA ALA A 228 -8.99 2.79 -5.14
C ALA A 228 -10.48 2.58 -4.85
N GLN A 229 -11.31 2.99 -5.81
CA GLN A 229 -12.74 2.66 -5.87
C GLN A 229 -12.98 1.70 -7.04
N ASN A 230 -14.19 1.16 -7.15
CA ASN A 230 -14.59 0.23 -8.20
C ASN A 230 -13.77 -1.07 -8.21
N VAL A 231 -13.29 -1.50 -7.05
CA VAL A 231 -12.55 -2.76 -6.90
C VAL A 231 -13.51 -3.93 -7.16
N SER A 232 -13.27 -4.66 -8.25
CA SER A 232 -14.07 -5.82 -8.64
C SER A 232 -13.46 -7.15 -8.21
N ALA A 233 -12.14 -7.19 -8.05
CA ALA A 233 -11.44 -8.32 -7.45
C ALA A 233 -10.15 -7.85 -6.79
N CYS A 234 -9.76 -8.53 -5.72
CA CYS A 234 -8.53 -8.28 -4.98
C CYS A 234 -8.01 -9.61 -4.45
N ALA A 235 -6.69 -9.79 -4.44
CA ALA A 235 -6.06 -10.95 -3.81
C ALA A 235 -4.67 -10.57 -3.29
N PHE A 236 -4.34 -11.09 -2.12
CA PHE A 236 -3.00 -11.04 -1.55
C PHE A 236 -2.50 -12.47 -1.35
N VAL A 237 -1.23 -12.70 -1.64
CA VAL A 237 -0.53 -13.94 -1.33
C VAL A 237 0.76 -13.59 -0.60
N TYR A 238 1.09 -14.35 0.44
CA TYR A 238 2.34 -14.22 1.16
C TYR A 238 3.05 -15.57 1.19
N GLU A 239 4.28 -15.57 0.70
CA GLU A 239 5.20 -16.70 0.76
C GLU A 239 6.32 -16.32 1.74
N PRO A 240 6.31 -16.87 2.96
CA PRO A 240 7.28 -16.49 3.97
C PRO A 240 8.68 -17.01 3.62
N GLY A 241 9.67 -16.14 3.71
CA GLY A 241 11.09 -16.45 3.45
C GLY A 241 11.77 -17.09 4.66
N ILE A 242 11.19 -18.12 5.27
CA ILE A 242 11.61 -18.68 6.58
C ILE A 242 13.09 -19.10 6.58
N THR A 243 13.62 -19.53 5.43
CA THR A 243 15.04 -19.91 5.23
C THR A 243 15.76 -19.08 4.17
N GLU A 244 15.10 -18.08 3.61
CA GLU A 244 15.61 -17.24 2.52
C GLU A 244 15.86 -15.80 3.01
N ARG A 245 16.64 -15.03 2.26
CA ARG A 245 16.97 -13.64 2.64
C ARG A 245 15.77 -12.68 2.56
N SER A 246 14.64 -13.11 2.01
CA SER A 246 13.44 -12.29 1.84
C SER A 246 12.19 -13.15 1.71
N GLY A 247 11.06 -12.68 2.27
CA GLY A 247 9.73 -13.19 1.91
C GLY A 247 9.20 -12.52 0.63
N LEU A 248 8.14 -13.08 0.04
CA LEU A 248 7.48 -12.52 -1.14
C LEU A 248 6.01 -12.26 -0.84
N VAL A 249 5.55 -11.04 -1.14
CA VAL A 249 4.13 -10.69 -1.11
C VAL A 249 3.71 -10.31 -2.51
N SER A 250 2.60 -10.89 -2.99
CA SER A 250 1.98 -10.49 -4.25
C SER A 250 0.59 -9.91 -4.03
N MET A 251 0.24 -8.94 -4.88
CA MET A 251 -1.07 -8.31 -4.93
C MET A 251 -1.60 -8.38 -6.35
N ARG A 252 -2.85 -8.84 -6.48
CA ARG A 252 -3.65 -8.71 -7.70
C ARG A 252 -4.83 -7.80 -7.44
N LEU A 253 -4.94 -6.72 -8.22
CA LEU A 253 -6.01 -5.72 -8.10
C LEU A 253 -6.74 -5.58 -9.43
N SER A 254 -8.05 -5.78 -9.42
CA SER A 254 -8.93 -5.54 -10.57
C SER A 254 -9.89 -4.41 -10.26
N LEU A 255 -9.94 -3.41 -11.14
CA LEU A 255 -10.88 -2.29 -11.08
C LEU A 255 -11.83 -2.38 -12.28
N THR A 256 -13.13 -2.23 -12.05
CA THR A 256 -14.15 -2.31 -13.11
C THR A 256 -15.08 -1.11 -13.09
N GLN A 257 -15.14 -0.36 -14.19
CA GLN A 257 -16.07 0.76 -14.37
C GLN A 257 -16.72 0.70 -15.74
N SER A 258 -18.05 0.82 -15.80
CA SER A 258 -18.81 0.81 -17.07
C SER A 258 -18.50 -0.39 -17.99
N ASN A 259 -18.43 -1.60 -17.42
CA ASN A 259 -18.06 -2.86 -18.09
C ASN A 259 -16.61 -2.95 -18.61
N GLU A 260 -15.78 -1.94 -18.38
CA GLU A 260 -14.35 -2.02 -18.61
C GLU A 260 -13.62 -2.49 -17.35
N THR A 261 -12.66 -3.40 -17.50
CA THR A 261 -11.88 -3.92 -16.37
C THR A 261 -10.38 -3.82 -16.65
N VAL A 262 -9.65 -3.25 -15.70
CA VAL A 262 -8.18 -3.26 -15.66
C VAL A 262 -7.74 -4.16 -14.52
N THR A 263 -6.74 -5.00 -14.75
CA THR A 263 -6.14 -5.84 -13.70
C THR A 263 -4.64 -5.64 -13.69
N LEU A 264 -4.10 -5.35 -12.51
CA LEU A 264 -2.67 -5.29 -12.26
C LEU A 264 -2.25 -6.41 -11.30
N TYR A 265 -1.05 -6.91 -11.54
CA TYR A 265 -0.35 -7.86 -10.69
C TYR A 265 0.99 -7.26 -10.31
N HIS A 266 1.36 -7.39 -9.04
CA HIS A 266 2.63 -6.87 -8.54
C HIS A 266 3.16 -7.72 -7.40
N GLU A 267 4.48 -7.81 -7.35
CA GLU A 267 5.23 -8.54 -6.34
C GLU A 267 6.19 -7.58 -5.63
N ALA A 268 6.34 -7.78 -4.32
CA ALA A 268 7.27 -7.05 -3.50
C ALA A 268 7.94 -7.99 -2.51
N HIS A 269 9.24 -7.82 -2.33
CA HIS A 269 10.00 -8.58 -1.36
C HIS A 269 9.87 -7.94 0.02
N VAL A 270 9.73 -8.79 1.04
CA VAL A 270 9.89 -8.41 2.44
C VAL A 270 11.36 -8.64 2.80
N SER A 271 12.12 -7.56 2.95
CA SER A 271 13.55 -7.61 3.25
C SER A 271 13.81 -8.16 4.65
N ASN A 272 14.63 -9.22 4.77
CA ASN A 272 15.13 -9.71 6.06
C ASN A 272 16.47 -9.07 6.47
N VAL A 273 16.79 -7.92 5.88
CA VAL A 273 17.97 -7.12 6.21
C VAL A 273 17.49 -5.76 6.73
N PRO A 274 17.99 -5.29 7.90
CA PRO A 274 17.68 -3.95 8.42
C PRO A 274 18.21 -2.81 7.56
#